data_AF-A0A2G9MWX1-F1
#
_entry.id   AF-A0A2G9MWX1-F1
#
_cell.length_a   1.000
_cell.length_b   1.000
_cell.length_c   1.000
_cell.angle_alpha   90.00
_cell.angle_beta   90.00
_cell.angle_gamma   90.00
#
_symmetry.space_group_name_H-M   'P 1'
#
loop_
_entity.id
_entity.type
_entity.pdbx_description
1 polymer ?
#
loop_
_entity_poly.entity_id
_entity_poly.type
_entity_poly.pdbx_seq_one_letter_code
_entity_poly.pdbx_strand_id
1 'polypeptide(L)'
;LYGLFLDEKSFRVPSVSLPECYTANLSYLLGVIAGDGTLDGNRIIIYESYSELAEKYARIAKETLGLEAVLRKVDKTGQKGSFAKKEYYEIRLYSKDFAEFVNSEISQTISSSDIRCVPLQIQKSPLNVQASFLSGLYDAEGYIHGKRVEIAMRSREMMRQLQAMLLRFGICASYGEKAVKGNPQWFVSISDLQSLKNFETSIGFSREDKKNALRRIASRRMKMQFVDQVPVDGREVFKFVKTLGLKTSDFHAASDFFRNKKPLGREAFIKNIRGVLLQRAERLGQKKLAEKMLAKWLPEHIGVAKVSEKIPICTERKYFDLTVPNTFNFVANGFIVHNSARRFERLIEESIEKYYKRIGEAMDTYFLTGIKGVVVGGPGPAKEFFMQAKPFNYQIKVLGVVDTGYTDEYGVRETLTKSSELIQGQELLEEKKIIDSFLKEVAHGGLAIYGEKDVREAMERKAIKTLMVSEGLHYVRAKLMNSAGEEKWVNARDEEELAEKAEAEKGFKIMEKKALLDDLVDLAEDKGIEVKIISNETEEGAQFLQSFYGIGAFLHYRK
;
A
#
# COMPACT_ATOMS: atom_id res chain seq x y z
N LEU A 1 -59.86 -3.31 64.41
CA LEU A 1 -58.39 -3.40 64.52
C LEU A 1 -57.99 -4.86 64.31
N TYR A 2 -57.84 -5.29 63.06
CA TYR A 2 -57.21 -6.59 62.75
C TYR A 2 -55.72 -6.33 62.60
N GLY A 3 -54.93 -6.72 63.60
CA GLY A 3 -53.49 -6.62 63.59
C GLY A 3 -52.90 -7.65 62.63
N LEU A 4 -52.61 -7.23 61.40
CA LEU A 4 -51.69 -7.95 60.53
C LEU A 4 -50.27 -7.63 60.99
N PHE A 5 -49.68 -8.52 61.77
CA PHE A 5 -48.24 -8.52 62.01
C PHE A 5 -47.56 -9.01 60.73
N LEU A 6 -46.89 -8.11 60.03
CA LEU A 6 -45.97 -8.46 58.95
C LEU A 6 -44.74 -9.11 59.59
N ASP A 7 -44.55 -10.40 59.36
CA ASP A 7 -43.32 -11.10 59.74
C ASP A 7 -42.18 -10.58 58.85
N GLU A 8 -41.39 -9.64 59.36
CA GLU A 8 -40.26 -9.02 58.65
C GLU A 8 -39.23 -10.05 58.13
N LYS A 9 -39.22 -11.28 58.65
CA LYS A 9 -38.33 -12.36 58.16
C LYS A 9 -38.82 -13.03 56.86
N SER A 10 -40.05 -12.77 56.44
CA SER A 10 -40.67 -13.38 55.23
C SER A 10 -40.48 -12.56 53.95
N PHE A 11 -40.10 -11.29 54.05
CA PHE A 11 -39.75 -10.44 52.90
C PHE A 11 -38.25 -10.49 52.62
N ARG A 12 -37.79 -11.58 52.00
CA ARG A 12 -36.56 -11.48 51.19
C ARG A 12 -36.92 -10.69 49.93
N VAL A 13 -36.54 -9.42 49.87
CA VAL A 13 -36.44 -8.72 48.58
C VAL A 13 -35.57 -9.62 47.69
N PRO A 14 -36.05 -10.09 46.53
CA PRO A 14 -35.24 -10.91 45.65
C PRO A 14 -33.97 -10.13 45.33
N SER A 15 -32.82 -10.62 45.80
CA SER A 15 -31.53 -9.99 45.50
C SER A 15 -31.25 -10.21 44.02
N VAL A 16 -31.47 -9.18 43.21
CA VAL A 16 -31.18 -9.23 41.78
C VAL A 16 -29.67 -9.20 41.62
N SER A 17 -29.12 -10.22 40.98
CA SER A 17 -27.71 -10.25 40.61
C SER A 17 -27.58 -9.83 39.15
N LEU A 18 -27.47 -8.52 38.89
CA LEU A 18 -27.11 -8.04 37.56
C LEU A 18 -25.65 -8.39 37.27
N PRO A 19 -25.35 -9.11 36.18
CA PRO A 19 -23.97 -9.38 35.80
C PRO A 19 -23.20 -8.08 35.49
N GLU A 20 -21.92 -8.03 35.82
CA GLU A 20 -21.04 -6.88 35.50
C GLU A 20 -20.82 -6.69 33.99
N CYS A 21 -21.09 -7.73 33.19
CA CYS A 21 -20.94 -7.72 31.73
C CYS A 21 -22.08 -8.49 31.03
N TYR A 22 -22.28 -8.23 29.73
CA TYR A 22 -23.27 -8.96 28.94
C TYR A 22 -22.85 -10.42 28.76
N THR A 23 -23.50 -11.32 29.51
CA THR A 23 -23.32 -12.77 29.39
C THR A 23 -24.21 -13.36 28.29
N ALA A 24 -23.89 -14.56 27.83
CA ALA A 24 -24.73 -15.29 26.86
C ALA A 24 -26.18 -15.44 27.35
N ASN A 25 -26.40 -15.83 28.60
CA ASN A 25 -27.73 -16.01 29.15
C ASN A 25 -28.50 -14.70 29.31
N LEU A 26 -27.83 -13.63 29.78
CA LEU A 26 -28.44 -12.30 29.84
C LEU A 26 -28.84 -11.84 28.44
N SER A 27 -27.94 -11.92 27.48
CA SER A 27 -28.21 -11.52 26.10
C SER A 27 -29.30 -12.33 25.44
N TYR A 28 -29.40 -13.64 25.70
CA TYR A 28 -30.54 -14.44 25.24
C TYR A 28 -31.86 -13.90 25.80
N LEU A 29 -31.93 -13.66 27.11
CA LEU A 29 -33.12 -13.11 27.75
C LEU A 29 -33.48 -11.73 27.19
N LEU A 30 -32.49 -10.86 26.96
CA LEU A 30 -32.70 -9.56 26.33
C LEU A 30 -33.20 -9.67 24.88
N GLY A 31 -32.74 -10.68 24.14
CA GLY A 31 -33.24 -10.97 22.79
C GLY A 31 -34.71 -11.40 22.78
N VAL A 32 -35.11 -12.24 23.72
CA VAL A 32 -36.52 -12.62 23.91
C VAL A 32 -37.36 -11.40 24.28
N ILE A 33 -36.90 -10.58 25.22
CA ILE A 33 -37.57 -9.34 25.64
C ILE A 33 -37.71 -8.35 24.46
N ALA A 34 -36.71 -8.30 23.56
CA ALA A 34 -36.75 -7.46 22.37
C ALA A 34 -37.84 -7.84 21.35
N GLY A 35 -38.28 -9.10 21.35
CA GLY A 35 -39.41 -9.58 20.55
C GLY A 35 -40.72 -9.44 21.33
N ASP A 36 -40.90 -10.34 22.31
CA ASP A 36 -42.15 -10.60 23.03
C ASP A 36 -42.23 -9.94 24.41
N GLY A 37 -41.27 -9.07 24.77
CA GLY A 37 -41.23 -8.40 26.06
C GLY A 37 -42.04 -7.10 26.13
N THR A 38 -42.51 -6.79 27.33
CA THR A 38 -43.12 -5.51 27.70
C THR A 38 -42.63 -5.07 29.07
N LEU A 39 -42.20 -3.81 29.17
CA LEU A 39 -41.91 -3.15 30.44
C LEU A 39 -43.22 -2.60 31.03
N ASP A 40 -43.55 -3.03 32.24
CA ASP A 40 -44.77 -2.65 32.94
C ASP A 40 -44.42 -2.20 34.37
N GLY A 41 -44.09 -0.91 34.52
CA GLY A 41 -43.59 -0.36 35.78
C GLY A 41 -42.31 -1.07 36.23
N ASN A 42 -42.34 -1.68 37.43
CA ASN A 42 -41.19 -2.35 38.04
C ASN A 42 -41.10 -3.85 37.68
N ARG A 43 -41.66 -4.25 36.54
CA ARG A 43 -41.60 -5.64 36.06
C ARG A 43 -41.46 -5.72 34.55
N ILE A 44 -40.88 -6.84 34.12
CA ILE A 44 -40.88 -7.26 32.72
C ILE A 44 -41.90 -8.39 32.56
N ILE A 45 -42.73 -8.30 31.54
CA ILE A 45 -43.66 -9.37 31.13
C ILE A 45 -43.21 -9.86 29.76
N ILE A 46 -42.97 -11.17 29.65
CA ILE A 46 -42.70 -11.85 28.37
C ILE A 46 -43.92 -12.72 28.05
N TYR A 47 -44.37 -12.69 26.81
CA TYR A 47 -45.50 -13.51 26.33
C TYR A 47 -44.99 -14.70 25.52
N GLU A 48 -45.34 -15.92 25.91
CA GLU A 48 -44.95 -17.12 25.16
C GLU A 48 -46.07 -18.15 25.14
N SER A 49 -46.38 -18.69 23.97
CA SER A 49 -47.43 -19.69 23.79
C SER A 49 -47.00 -21.13 24.07
N TYR A 50 -45.69 -21.40 24.08
CA TYR A 50 -45.13 -22.74 24.23
C TYR A 50 -44.55 -22.93 25.63
N SER A 51 -45.09 -23.90 26.38
CA SER A 51 -44.74 -24.10 27.80
C SER A 51 -43.26 -24.36 28.03
N GLU A 52 -42.62 -25.21 27.21
CA GLU A 52 -41.20 -25.53 27.39
C GLU A 52 -40.29 -24.31 27.18
N LEU A 53 -40.69 -23.37 26.30
CA LEU A 53 -39.98 -22.11 26.13
C LEU A 53 -40.22 -21.18 27.33
N ALA A 54 -41.46 -21.08 27.81
CA ALA A 54 -41.77 -20.28 28.99
C ALA A 54 -40.98 -20.75 30.22
N GLU A 55 -40.88 -22.06 30.44
CA GLU A 55 -40.05 -22.68 31.47
C GLU A 55 -38.56 -22.42 31.25
N LYS A 56 -38.09 -22.51 30.00
CA LYS A 56 -36.70 -22.16 29.65
C LYS A 56 -36.40 -20.70 29.99
N TYR A 57 -37.28 -19.76 29.65
CA TYR A 57 -37.09 -18.34 29.93
C TYR A 57 -37.05 -18.06 31.43
N ALA A 58 -37.96 -18.69 32.19
CA ALA A 58 -37.96 -18.63 33.66
C ALA A 58 -36.65 -19.17 34.25
N ARG A 59 -36.17 -20.32 33.78
CA ARG A 59 -34.89 -20.90 34.23
C ARG A 59 -33.71 -19.97 33.93
N ILE A 60 -33.64 -19.41 32.73
CA ILE A 60 -32.57 -18.47 32.35
C ILE A 60 -32.62 -17.22 33.22
N ALA A 61 -33.81 -16.67 33.51
CA ALA A 61 -33.95 -15.53 34.40
C ALA A 61 -33.46 -15.85 35.81
N LYS A 62 -33.76 -17.04 36.34
CA LYS A 62 -33.27 -17.50 37.64
C LYS A 62 -31.74 -17.67 37.64
N GLU A 63 -31.18 -18.37 36.65
CA GLU A 63 -29.74 -18.61 36.55
C GLU A 63 -28.93 -17.32 36.36
N THR A 64 -29.48 -16.35 35.63
CA THR A 64 -28.76 -15.13 35.25
C THR A 64 -28.92 -14.02 36.27
N LEU A 65 -30.14 -13.83 36.77
CA LEU A 65 -30.52 -12.66 37.58
C LEU A 65 -30.82 -13.03 39.03
N GLY A 66 -30.91 -14.32 39.37
CA GLY A 66 -31.43 -14.78 40.65
C GLY A 66 -32.95 -14.57 40.81
N LEU A 67 -33.65 -14.27 39.70
CA LEU A 67 -35.08 -13.93 39.73
C LEU A 67 -35.97 -15.14 39.45
N GLU A 68 -36.82 -15.49 40.40
CA GLU A 68 -37.90 -16.45 40.21
C GLU A 68 -39.03 -15.82 39.38
N ALA A 69 -39.24 -16.36 38.18
CA ALA A 69 -40.29 -15.87 37.30
C ALA A 69 -41.66 -16.42 37.72
N VAL A 70 -42.68 -15.56 37.72
CA VAL A 70 -44.08 -16.00 37.89
C VAL A 70 -44.64 -16.37 36.53
N LEU A 71 -44.92 -17.66 36.32
CA LEU A 71 -45.56 -18.18 35.11
C LEU A 71 -47.08 -18.18 35.28
N ARG A 72 -47.78 -17.32 34.54
CA ARG A 72 -49.25 -17.28 34.53
C ARG A 72 -49.78 -17.76 33.19
N LYS A 73 -50.54 -18.85 33.19
CA LYS A 73 -51.30 -19.27 32.01
C LYS A 73 -52.50 -18.34 31.82
N VAL A 74 -52.68 -17.83 30.60
CA VAL A 74 -53.72 -16.86 30.24
C VAL A 74 -54.41 -17.33 28.97
N ASP A 75 -55.74 -17.38 29.04
CA ASP A 75 -56.59 -17.55 27.87
C ASP A 75 -57.39 -16.27 27.65
N LYS A 76 -57.15 -15.62 26.50
CA LYS A 76 -57.93 -14.48 26.00
C LYS A 76 -58.50 -14.77 24.62
N THR A 77 -58.56 -16.04 24.22
CA THR A 77 -59.20 -16.44 22.97
C THR A 77 -60.69 -16.13 23.09
N GLY A 78 -61.24 -15.37 22.13
CA GLY A 78 -62.64 -14.94 22.16
C GLY A 78 -62.98 -13.73 23.03
N GLN A 79 -62.02 -13.13 23.76
CA GLN A 79 -62.26 -11.88 24.47
C GLN A 79 -62.38 -10.71 23.49
N LYS A 80 -63.42 -9.88 23.63
CA LYS A 80 -63.65 -8.70 22.76
C LYS A 80 -62.46 -7.74 22.83
N GLY A 81 -61.82 -7.49 21.68
CA GLY A 81 -60.62 -6.64 21.58
C GLY A 81 -59.29 -7.34 21.77
N SER A 82 -59.27 -8.66 22.03
CA SER A 82 -58.05 -9.46 22.10
C SER A 82 -57.61 -9.94 20.72
N PHE A 83 -56.30 -9.87 20.44
CA PHE A 83 -55.68 -10.45 19.25
C PHE A 83 -55.15 -11.87 19.47
N ALA A 84 -55.34 -12.43 20.67
CA ALA A 84 -54.84 -13.76 21.02
C ALA A 84 -55.58 -14.85 20.23
N LYS A 85 -54.81 -15.66 19.50
CA LYS A 85 -55.33 -16.79 18.70
C LYS A 85 -55.28 -18.13 19.44
N LYS A 86 -54.58 -18.17 20.57
CA LYS A 86 -54.34 -19.36 21.41
C LYS A 86 -54.04 -18.92 22.84
N GLU A 87 -54.16 -19.85 23.77
CA GLU A 87 -53.65 -19.69 25.13
C GLU A 87 -52.14 -19.38 25.11
N TYR A 88 -51.68 -18.63 26.11
CA TYR A 88 -50.28 -18.27 26.26
C TYR A 88 -49.89 -18.13 27.74
N TYR A 89 -48.60 -18.08 28.00
CA TYR A 89 -48.00 -17.82 29.30
C TYR A 89 -47.51 -16.38 29.37
N GLU A 90 -47.81 -15.71 30.47
CA GLU A 90 -47.14 -14.49 30.88
C GLU A 90 -46.02 -14.90 31.85
N ILE A 91 -44.77 -14.73 31.43
CA ILE A 91 -43.59 -14.87 32.31
C ILE A 91 -43.33 -13.49 32.91
N ARG A 92 -43.59 -13.34 34.21
CA ARG A 92 -43.46 -12.06 34.91
C ARG A 92 -42.22 -12.06 35.80
N LEU A 93 -41.31 -11.13 35.52
CA LEU A 93 -40.09 -10.88 36.29
C LEU A 93 -40.29 -9.63 37.15
N TYR A 94 -40.47 -9.81 38.45
CA TYR A 94 -40.67 -8.71 39.40
C TYR A 94 -39.33 -8.24 39.95
N SER A 95 -38.85 -7.12 39.44
CA SER A 95 -37.62 -6.50 39.92
C SER A 95 -37.55 -5.06 39.43
N LYS A 96 -37.50 -4.12 40.38
CA LYS A 96 -37.29 -2.71 40.09
C LYS A 96 -35.92 -2.50 39.43
N ASP A 97 -34.86 -3.07 40.00
CA ASP A 97 -33.49 -2.90 39.51
C ASP A 97 -33.32 -3.43 38.08
N PHE A 98 -33.90 -4.60 37.77
CA PHE A 98 -33.84 -5.15 36.42
C PHE A 98 -34.70 -4.34 35.45
N ALA A 99 -35.89 -3.89 35.86
CA ALA A 99 -36.73 -3.03 35.04
C ALA A 99 -36.04 -1.68 34.74
N GLU A 100 -35.36 -1.09 35.72
CA GLU A 100 -34.56 0.13 35.56
C GLU A 100 -33.34 -0.09 34.67
N PHE A 101 -32.62 -1.20 34.84
CA PHE A 101 -31.55 -1.61 33.93
C PHE A 101 -32.07 -1.72 32.49
N VAL A 102 -33.19 -2.40 32.28
CA VAL A 102 -33.80 -2.56 30.96
C VAL A 102 -34.18 -1.19 30.38
N ASN A 103 -34.78 -0.31 31.19
CA ASN A 103 -35.22 1.00 30.76
C ASN A 103 -34.07 1.99 30.51
N SER A 104 -32.95 1.89 31.22
CA SER A 104 -31.82 2.80 31.07
C SER A 104 -30.87 2.35 29.97
N GLU A 105 -30.41 1.10 30.02
CA GLU A 105 -29.35 0.59 29.16
C GLU A 105 -29.86 0.07 27.81
N ILE A 106 -31.12 -0.37 27.74
CA ILE A 106 -31.69 -0.99 26.53
C ILE A 106 -33.11 -0.47 26.20
N SER A 107 -33.46 0.75 26.61
CA SER A 107 -34.76 1.39 26.31
C SER A 107 -35.15 1.26 24.84
N GLN A 108 -34.20 1.50 23.93
CA GLN A 108 -34.43 1.43 22.49
C GLN A 108 -34.72 0.01 22.01
N THR A 109 -34.49 -1.04 22.79
CA THR A 109 -34.79 -2.42 22.40
C THR A 109 -36.22 -2.81 22.74
N ILE A 110 -36.81 -2.17 23.75
CA ILE A 110 -38.19 -2.41 24.22
C ILE A 110 -39.15 -1.24 23.91
N SER A 111 -38.67 -0.23 23.20
CA SER A 111 -39.43 0.94 22.77
C SER A 111 -40.54 0.61 21.77
N SER A 112 -41.21 1.65 21.25
CA SER A 112 -42.20 1.49 20.19
C SER A 112 -41.62 0.69 19.03
N SER A 113 -42.47 -0.17 18.46
CA SER A 113 -42.08 -1.23 17.51
C SER A 113 -41.31 -0.75 16.28
N ASP A 114 -41.44 0.52 15.92
CA ASP A 114 -40.86 1.18 14.75
C ASP A 114 -39.47 1.78 14.98
N ILE A 115 -39.10 2.09 16.23
CA ILE A 115 -37.78 2.65 16.58
C ILE A 115 -36.87 1.64 17.29
N ARG A 116 -37.31 0.38 17.44
CA ARG A 116 -36.51 -0.64 18.13
C ARG A 116 -35.10 -0.79 17.55
N CYS A 117 -34.09 -1.07 18.36
CA CYS A 117 -32.74 -1.38 17.86
C CYS A 117 -32.03 -2.43 18.75
N VAL A 118 -30.96 -3.02 18.23
CA VAL A 118 -30.05 -3.88 19.00
C VAL A 118 -29.16 -2.99 19.88
N PRO A 119 -29.04 -3.26 21.19
CA PRO A 119 -28.15 -2.50 22.07
C PRO A 119 -26.73 -2.44 21.54
N LEU A 120 -26.10 -1.26 21.58
CA LEU A 120 -24.74 -1.06 21.08
C LEU A 120 -23.73 -1.96 21.82
N GLN A 121 -23.96 -2.18 23.11
CA GLN A 121 -23.16 -3.04 23.98
C GLN A 121 -23.19 -4.49 23.47
N ILE A 122 -24.34 -4.98 23.02
CA ILE A 122 -24.46 -6.32 22.41
C ILE A 122 -23.73 -6.36 21.06
N GLN A 123 -23.88 -5.33 20.22
CA GLN A 123 -23.19 -5.26 18.92
C GLN A 123 -21.66 -5.30 19.08
N LYS A 124 -21.13 -4.69 20.15
CA LYS A 124 -19.70 -4.67 20.50
C LYS A 124 -19.21 -5.91 21.26
N SER A 125 -20.12 -6.74 21.76
CA SER A 125 -19.78 -7.91 22.58
C SER A 125 -19.18 -9.05 21.75
N PRO A 126 -18.55 -10.07 22.38
CA PRO A 126 -18.07 -11.26 21.68
C PRO A 126 -19.17 -12.03 20.92
N LEU A 127 -18.77 -12.89 19.97
CA LEU A 127 -19.71 -13.57 19.07
C LEU A 127 -20.71 -14.49 19.79
N ASN A 128 -20.33 -15.13 20.89
CA ASN A 128 -21.26 -15.95 21.68
C ASN A 128 -22.39 -15.11 22.30
N VAL A 129 -22.08 -13.91 22.80
CA VAL A 129 -23.06 -12.97 23.38
C VAL A 129 -24.05 -12.50 22.30
N GLN A 130 -23.53 -12.11 21.14
CA GLN A 130 -24.36 -11.74 19.99
C GLN A 130 -25.22 -12.90 19.47
N ALA A 131 -24.64 -14.10 19.36
CA ALA A 131 -25.36 -15.30 18.95
C ALA A 131 -26.52 -15.61 19.89
N SER A 132 -26.30 -15.52 21.20
CA SER A 132 -27.34 -15.72 22.19
C SER A 132 -28.46 -14.69 22.10
N PHE A 133 -28.13 -13.40 21.91
CA PHE A 133 -29.14 -12.37 21.65
C PHE A 133 -29.97 -12.67 20.41
N LEU A 134 -29.33 -13.00 19.29
CA LEU A 134 -30.01 -13.38 18.05
C LEU A 134 -30.88 -14.63 18.27
N SER A 135 -30.40 -15.63 18.99
CA SER A 135 -31.14 -16.87 19.28
C SER A 135 -32.42 -16.57 20.07
N GLY A 136 -32.34 -15.74 21.13
CA GLY A 136 -33.51 -15.33 21.90
C GLY A 136 -34.53 -14.56 21.06
N LEU A 137 -34.05 -13.64 20.23
CA LEU A 137 -34.91 -12.87 19.34
C LEU A 137 -35.56 -13.73 18.23
N TYR A 138 -34.83 -14.69 17.66
CA TYR A 138 -35.37 -15.62 16.66
C TYR A 138 -36.33 -16.65 17.29
N ASP A 139 -36.16 -17.00 18.56
CA ASP A 139 -37.16 -17.84 19.24
C ASP A 139 -38.50 -17.12 19.39
N ALA A 140 -38.46 -15.84 19.78
CA ALA A 140 -39.62 -14.96 19.88
C ALA A 140 -40.27 -14.68 18.51
N GLU A 141 -39.53 -14.06 17.59
CA GLU A 141 -40.09 -13.47 16.36
C GLU A 141 -39.74 -14.25 15.08
N GLY A 142 -38.74 -15.14 15.14
CA GLY A 142 -38.25 -15.88 13.99
C GLY A 142 -39.14 -17.07 13.62
N TYR A 143 -39.33 -17.30 12.32
CA TYR A 143 -40.12 -18.41 11.81
C TYR A 143 -39.51 -19.02 10.54
N ILE A 144 -39.97 -20.22 10.20
CA ILE A 144 -39.58 -20.90 8.96
C ILE A 144 -40.66 -20.65 7.91
N HIS A 145 -40.30 -19.98 6.82
CA HIS A 145 -41.18 -19.66 5.71
C HIS A 145 -40.79 -20.46 4.47
N GLY A 146 -41.49 -21.57 4.23
CA GLY A 146 -41.18 -22.50 3.14
C GLY A 146 -39.81 -23.14 3.32
N LYS A 147 -38.80 -22.61 2.62
CA LYS A 147 -37.41 -23.12 2.61
C LYS A 147 -36.41 -22.09 3.17
N ARG A 148 -36.89 -21.18 4.01
CA ARG A 148 -36.16 -20.01 4.52
C ARG A 148 -36.36 -19.90 6.02
N VAL A 149 -35.36 -19.36 6.71
CA VAL A 149 -35.54 -18.80 8.05
C VAL A 149 -35.77 -17.30 7.89
N GLU A 150 -36.82 -16.76 8.50
CA GLU A 150 -37.17 -15.36 8.36
C GLU A 150 -37.58 -14.76 9.71
N ILE A 151 -37.25 -13.50 9.89
CA ILE A 151 -37.73 -12.66 10.99
C ILE A 151 -38.24 -11.36 10.37
N ALA A 152 -39.34 -10.81 10.90
CA ALA A 152 -39.89 -9.56 10.40
C ALA A 152 -40.38 -8.68 11.56
N MET A 153 -39.99 -7.41 11.56
CA MET A 153 -40.39 -6.43 12.58
C MET A 153 -40.67 -5.07 11.93
N ARG A 154 -41.30 -4.14 12.65
CA ARG A 154 -41.58 -2.78 12.15
C ARG A 154 -40.33 -1.90 12.10
N SER A 155 -39.37 -2.12 13.00
CA SER A 155 -38.14 -1.35 13.01
C SER A 155 -37.22 -1.71 11.83
N ARG A 156 -37.00 -0.70 10.98
CA ARG A 156 -36.03 -0.77 9.89
C ARG A 156 -34.60 -0.94 10.39
N GLU A 157 -34.26 -0.20 11.44
CA GLU A 157 -32.91 -0.16 12.01
C GLU A 157 -32.54 -1.51 12.62
N MET A 158 -33.44 -2.10 13.41
CA MET A 158 -33.25 -3.43 14.00
C MET A 158 -32.99 -4.49 12.92
N MET A 159 -33.78 -4.51 11.85
CA MET A 159 -33.60 -5.46 10.75
C MET A 159 -32.27 -5.26 10.00
N ARG A 160 -31.81 -4.01 9.83
CA ARG A 160 -30.50 -3.72 9.24
C ARG A 160 -29.34 -4.15 10.13
N GLN A 161 -29.45 -3.91 11.43
CA GLN A 161 -28.47 -4.35 12.43
C GLN A 161 -28.40 -5.87 12.50
N LEU A 162 -29.55 -6.56 12.49
CA LEU A 162 -29.61 -8.02 12.41
C LEU A 162 -28.91 -8.54 11.14
N GLN A 163 -29.21 -7.96 9.98
CA GLN A 163 -28.54 -8.33 8.73
C GLN A 163 -27.01 -8.19 8.85
N ALA A 164 -26.51 -7.08 9.41
CA ALA A 164 -25.09 -6.86 9.60
C ALA A 164 -24.46 -7.82 10.63
N MET A 165 -25.15 -8.11 11.73
CA MET A 165 -24.68 -9.05 12.75
C MET A 165 -24.61 -10.48 12.21
N LEU A 166 -25.60 -10.92 11.42
CA LEU A 166 -25.62 -12.24 10.79
C LEU A 166 -24.40 -12.46 9.89
N LEU A 167 -23.91 -11.43 9.19
CA LEU A 167 -22.69 -11.53 8.38
C LEU A 167 -21.45 -11.91 9.21
N ARG A 168 -21.38 -11.55 10.49
CA ARG A 168 -20.28 -11.93 11.39
C ARG A 168 -20.22 -13.43 11.67
N PHE A 169 -21.34 -14.13 11.46
CA PHE A 169 -21.46 -15.59 11.55
C PHE A 169 -21.38 -16.26 10.17
N GLY A 170 -21.00 -15.52 9.12
CA GLY A 170 -21.00 -16.00 7.75
C GLY A 170 -22.40 -16.32 7.23
N ILE A 171 -23.44 -15.65 7.75
CA ILE A 171 -24.84 -15.84 7.35
C ILE A 171 -25.24 -14.67 6.44
N CYS A 172 -25.34 -14.93 5.15
CA CYS A 172 -25.76 -13.97 4.13
C CYS A 172 -27.30 -13.90 4.08
N ALA A 173 -27.88 -12.90 4.74
CA ALA A 173 -29.32 -12.71 4.76
C ALA A 173 -29.80 -11.63 3.77
N SER A 174 -30.94 -11.90 3.12
CA SER A 174 -31.67 -10.91 2.32
C SER A 174 -32.46 -9.98 3.21
N TYR A 175 -32.56 -8.71 2.82
CA TYR A 175 -33.36 -7.70 3.51
C TYR A 175 -34.38 -7.10 2.55
N GLY A 176 -35.60 -6.83 3.02
CA GLY A 176 -36.63 -6.19 2.21
C GLY A 176 -37.82 -5.72 3.03
N GLU A 177 -38.78 -5.11 2.33
CA GLU A 177 -40.03 -4.62 2.89
C GLU A 177 -41.17 -5.59 2.60
N LYS A 178 -42.08 -5.79 3.57
CA LYS A 178 -43.37 -6.44 3.37
C LYS A 178 -44.43 -5.37 3.15
N ALA A 179 -45.09 -5.42 1.99
CA ALA A 179 -46.22 -4.57 1.68
C ALA A 179 -47.45 -5.00 2.50
N VAL A 180 -47.59 -4.44 3.70
CA VAL A 180 -48.77 -4.59 4.55
C VAL A 180 -49.46 -3.23 4.65
N LYS A 181 -50.72 -3.17 4.21
CA LYS A 181 -51.49 -1.92 4.12
C LYS A 181 -51.54 -1.20 5.48
N GLY A 182 -50.93 -0.02 5.56
CA GLY A 182 -50.90 0.83 6.75
C GLY A 182 -49.91 0.42 7.86
N ASN A 183 -49.17 -0.68 7.71
CA ASN A 183 -48.23 -1.18 8.72
C ASN A 183 -46.97 -1.77 8.05
N PRO A 184 -46.04 -0.94 7.54
CA PRO A 184 -44.83 -1.44 6.90
C PRO A 184 -44.02 -2.29 7.88
N GLN A 185 -43.60 -3.47 7.41
CA GLN A 185 -42.69 -4.35 8.14
C GLN A 185 -41.46 -4.63 7.29
N TRP A 186 -40.32 -4.74 7.95
CA TRP A 186 -39.05 -5.09 7.33
C TRP A 186 -38.72 -6.53 7.71
N PHE A 187 -38.14 -7.27 6.77
CA PHE A 187 -37.77 -8.66 7.00
C PHE A 187 -36.29 -8.90 6.73
N VAL A 188 -35.76 -9.90 7.43
CA VAL A 188 -34.46 -10.52 7.18
C VAL A 188 -34.70 -12.00 6.89
N SER A 189 -34.27 -12.47 5.73
CA SER A 189 -34.56 -13.82 5.22
C SER A 189 -33.28 -14.55 4.84
N ILE A 190 -33.05 -15.72 5.46
CA ILE A 190 -31.92 -16.61 5.23
C ILE A 190 -32.40 -17.76 4.37
N SER A 191 -31.79 -17.95 3.20
CA SER A 191 -32.29 -18.90 2.20
C SER A 191 -31.23 -19.77 1.54
N ASP A 192 -29.96 -19.34 1.52
CA ASP A 192 -28.87 -20.13 0.98
C ASP A 192 -28.45 -21.25 1.95
N LEU A 193 -27.84 -22.30 1.41
CA LEU A 193 -27.61 -23.54 2.17
C LEU A 193 -26.55 -23.34 3.25
N GLN A 194 -25.47 -22.63 2.92
CA GLN A 194 -24.37 -22.44 3.84
C GLN A 194 -24.79 -21.52 5.00
N SER A 195 -25.50 -20.43 4.72
CA SER A 195 -26.05 -19.57 5.76
C SER A 195 -27.10 -20.28 6.62
N LEU A 196 -27.91 -21.19 6.06
CA LEU A 196 -28.84 -21.99 6.86
C LEU A 196 -28.10 -22.94 7.82
N LYS A 197 -27.00 -23.57 7.37
CA LYS A 197 -26.13 -24.41 8.22
C LYS A 197 -25.39 -23.58 9.28
N ASN A 198 -24.87 -22.41 8.89
CA ASN A 198 -24.22 -21.48 9.81
C ASN A 198 -25.22 -20.96 10.85
N PHE A 199 -26.46 -20.69 10.45
CA PHE A 199 -27.54 -20.33 11.36
C PHE A 199 -27.86 -21.48 12.32
N GLU A 200 -28.03 -22.71 11.83
CA GLU A 200 -28.29 -23.89 12.67
C GLU A 200 -27.22 -24.12 13.73
N THR A 201 -25.95 -23.96 13.34
CA THR A 201 -24.80 -24.24 14.21
C THR A 201 -24.49 -23.10 15.17
N SER A 202 -24.63 -21.84 14.74
CA SER A 202 -24.16 -20.68 15.50
C SER A 202 -25.25 -19.96 16.30
N ILE A 203 -26.51 -20.03 15.87
CA ILE A 203 -27.63 -19.26 16.47
C ILE A 203 -28.77 -20.20 16.87
N GLY A 204 -29.29 -20.94 15.89
CA GLY A 204 -30.30 -21.97 16.05
C GLY A 204 -31.66 -21.45 16.55
N PHE A 205 -32.58 -22.40 16.71
CA PHE A 205 -33.82 -22.22 17.46
C PHE A 205 -33.75 -23.10 18.70
N SER A 206 -34.50 -22.73 19.74
CA SER A 206 -34.64 -23.55 20.94
C SER A 206 -35.76 -24.57 20.82
N ARG A 207 -36.85 -24.23 20.12
CA ARG A 207 -37.97 -25.14 19.91
C ARG A 207 -37.62 -26.29 19.00
N GLU A 208 -37.99 -27.50 19.39
CA GLU A 208 -37.61 -28.72 18.69
C GLU A 208 -38.29 -28.83 17.31
N ASP A 209 -39.53 -28.36 17.17
CA ASP A 209 -40.23 -28.30 15.88
C ASP A 209 -39.50 -27.39 14.87
N LYS A 210 -39.07 -26.20 15.29
CA LYS A 210 -38.29 -25.26 14.47
C LYS A 210 -36.90 -25.83 14.15
N LYS A 211 -36.20 -26.44 15.11
CA LYS A 211 -34.89 -27.11 14.86
C LYS A 211 -35.00 -28.20 13.80
N ASN A 212 -36.00 -29.07 13.93
CA ASN A 212 -36.20 -30.17 12.98
C ASN A 212 -36.57 -29.65 11.58
N ALA A 213 -37.41 -28.63 11.52
CA ALA A 213 -37.72 -27.96 10.25
C ALA A 213 -36.49 -27.27 9.64
N LEU A 214 -35.63 -26.65 10.45
CA LEU A 214 -34.35 -26.06 10.03
C LEU A 214 -33.40 -27.11 9.47
N ARG A 215 -33.16 -28.22 10.21
CA ARG A 215 -32.35 -29.36 9.77
C ARG A 215 -32.79 -29.89 8.41
N ARG A 216 -34.11 -30.01 8.20
CA ARG A 216 -34.68 -30.48 6.94
C ARG A 216 -34.39 -29.53 5.77
N ILE A 217 -34.44 -28.21 5.99
CA ILE A 217 -34.15 -27.23 4.92
C ILE A 217 -32.64 -26.97 4.74
N ALA A 218 -31.81 -27.23 5.76
CA ALA A 218 -30.35 -27.12 5.74
C ALA A 218 -29.64 -28.36 5.16
N SER A 219 -30.33 -29.51 5.12
CA SER A 219 -29.83 -30.76 4.50
C SER A 219 -30.25 -30.95 3.03
N ARG A 220 -31.06 -30.05 2.48
CA ARG A 220 -31.59 -30.19 1.12
C ARG A 220 -30.50 -30.01 0.05
N ARG A 221 -30.62 -30.79 -1.03
CA ARG A 221 -29.83 -30.57 -2.25
C ARG A 221 -30.39 -29.36 -3.01
N MET A 222 -29.61 -28.28 -3.12
CA MET A 222 -29.97 -27.13 -3.95
C MET A 222 -29.39 -27.27 -5.36
N LYS A 223 -30.19 -26.94 -6.38
CA LYS A 223 -29.76 -26.96 -7.80
C LYS A 223 -28.78 -25.84 -8.13
N MET A 224 -28.84 -24.69 -7.44
CA MET A 224 -28.02 -23.51 -7.74
C MET A 224 -27.88 -22.61 -6.51
N GLN A 225 -26.67 -22.18 -6.18
CA GLN A 225 -26.38 -21.21 -5.13
C GLN A 225 -25.94 -19.90 -5.80
N PHE A 226 -26.79 -18.89 -5.80
CA PHE A 226 -26.48 -17.59 -6.41
C PHE A 226 -25.61 -16.70 -5.52
N VAL A 227 -25.52 -17.00 -4.22
CA VAL A 227 -24.92 -16.13 -3.21
C VAL A 227 -23.43 -16.41 -3.00
N ASP A 228 -23.00 -17.67 -3.04
CA ASP A 228 -21.59 -18.06 -2.81
C ASP A 228 -20.83 -18.26 -4.14
N GLN A 229 -20.54 -17.13 -4.80
CA GLN A 229 -19.76 -17.08 -6.04
C GLN A 229 -18.28 -16.83 -5.74
N VAL A 230 -17.40 -17.32 -6.61
CA VAL A 230 -15.96 -17.10 -6.49
C VAL A 230 -15.63 -15.63 -6.80
N PRO A 231 -14.93 -14.89 -5.92
CA PRO A 231 -14.61 -13.47 -6.10
C PRO A 231 -13.37 -13.27 -7.00
N VAL A 232 -13.39 -13.85 -8.20
CA VAL A 232 -12.28 -13.74 -9.15
C VAL A 232 -12.77 -13.55 -10.58
N ASP A 233 -12.01 -12.78 -11.36
CA ASP A 233 -12.14 -12.70 -12.80
C ASP A 233 -11.76 -14.05 -13.44
N GLY A 234 -12.70 -14.69 -14.14
CA GLY A 234 -12.46 -15.99 -14.78
C GLY A 234 -11.41 -15.94 -15.89
N ARG A 235 -11.16 -14.78 -16.50
CA ARG A 235 -10.06 -14.59 -17.47
C ARG A 235 -8.70 -14.63 -16.78
N GLU A 236 -8.59 -14.12 -15.54
CA GLU A 236 -7.37 -14.23 -14.74
C GLU A 236 -7.07 -15.70 -14.42
N VAL A 237 -8.09 -16.45 -14.00
CA VAL A 237 -7.98 -17.89 -13.78
C VAL A 237 -7.56 -18.60 -15.07
N PHE A 238 -8.16 -18.25 -16.20
CA PHE A 238 -7.85 -18.88 -17.48
C PHE A 238 -6.44 -18.59 -17.99
N LYS A 239 -5.87 -17.42 -17.69
CA LYS A 239 -4.45 -17.13 -17.99
C LYS A 239 -3.53 -18.13 -17.29
N PHE A 240 -3.79 -18.43 -16.01
CA PHE A 240 -3.01 -19.42 -15.26
C PHE A 240 -3.28 -20.86 -15.72
N VAL A 241 -4.52 -21.18 -16.08
CA VAL A 241 -4.86 -22.47 -16.72
C VAL A 241 -3.98 -22.70 -17.96
N LYS A 242 -3.80 -21.67 -18.81
CA LYS A 242 -2.94 -21.76 -20.00
C LYS A 242 -1.47 -21.97 -19.66
N THR A 243 -0.93 -21.38 -18.59
CA THR A 243 0.48 -21.59 -18.20
C THR A 243 0.75 -23.04 -17.77
N LEU A 244 -0.27 -23.78 -17.36
CA LEU A 244 -0.18 -25.22 -17.06
C LEU A 244 -0.40 -26.12 -18.29
N GLY A 245 -0.55 -25.52 -19.48
CA GLY A 245 -0.81 -26.21 -20.74
C GLY A 245 -2.21 -26.81 -20.85
N LEU A 246 -3.17 -26.34 -20.04
CA LEU A 246 -4.56 -26.80 -20.08
C LEU A 246 -5.41 -25.93 -21.00
N LYS A 247 -6.47 -26.53 -21.53
CA LYS A 247 -7.46 -25.93 -22.43
C LYS A 247 -8.82 -25.85 -21.74
N THR A 248 -9.71 -25.01 -22.26
CA THR A 248 -11.09 -24.91 -21.76
C THR A 248 -11.84 -26.24 -21.79
N SER A 249 -11.53 -27.11 -22.75
CA SER A 249 -12.11 -28.46 -22.88
C SER A 249 -11.82 -29.36 -21.68
N ASP A 250 -10.76 -29.08 -20.92
CA ASP A 250 -10.34 -29.89 -19.78
C ASP A 250 -11.22 -29.61 -18.54
N PHE A 251 -12.11 -28.61 -18.61
CA PHE A 251 -12.96 -28.17 -17.52
C PHE A 251 -14.44 -28.24 -17.91
N HIS A 252 -15.17 -29.17 -17.31
CA HIS A 252 -16.61 -29.27 -17.51
C HIS A 252 -17.33 -28.02 -16.97
N ALA A 253 -18.16 -27.40 -17.81
CA ALA A 253 -19.01 -26.25 -17.48
C ALA A 253 -18.29 -24.98 -16.98
N ALA A 254 -16.99 -24.80 -17.25
CA ALA A 254 -16.22 -23.62 -16.85
C ALA A 254 -16.04 -22.57 -17.97
N SER A 255 -16.44 -22.87 -19.21
CA SER A 255 -16.20 -22.00 -20.38
C SER A 255 -16.85 -20.61 -20.26
N ASP A 256 -18.07 -20.51 -19.72
CA ASP A 256 -18.72 -19.21 -19.50
C ASP A 256 -18.04 -18.41 -18.39
N PHE A 257 -17.52 -19.10 -17.37
CA PHE A 257 -16.76 -18.48 -16.30
C PHE A 257 -15.44 -17.90 -16.82
N PHE A 258 -14.64 -18.67 -17.55
CA PHE A 258 -13.38 -18.19 -18.14
C PHE A 258 -13.54 -17.00 -19.10
N ARG A 259 -14.74 -16.81 -19.66
CA ARG A 259 -15.07 -15.67 -20.53
C ARG A 259 -15.72 -14.50 -19.79
N ASN A 260 -15.94 -14.61 -18.48
CA ASN A 260 -16.75 -13.71 -17.65
C ASN A 260 -18.19 -13.51 -18.16
N LYS A 261 -18.74 -14.51 -18.85
CA LYS A 261 -20.16 -14.48 -19.27
C LYS A 261 -21.09 -14.79 -18.11
N LYS A 262 -20.69 -15.72 -17.23
CA LYS A 262 -21.44 -16.10 -16.03
C LYS A 262 -20.48 -16.35 -14.87
N PRO A 263 -20.79 -15.87 -13.65
CA PRO A 263 -20.00 -16.23 -12.48
C PRO A 263 -20.14 -17.72 -12.17
N LEU A 264 -19.15 -18.27 -11.46
CA LEU A 264 -19.14 -19.65 -11.02
C LEU A 264 -19.33 -19.73 -9.51
N GLY A 265 -20.21 -20.62 -9.05
CA GLY A 265 -20.36 -20.91 -7.62
C GLY A 265 -19.09 -21.54 -7.04
N ARG A 266 -18.79 -21.26 -5.78
CA ARG A 266 -17.59 -21.77 -5.08
C ARG A 266 -17.47 -23.29 -5.11
N GLU A 267 -18.55 -23.98 -4.78
CA GLU A 267 -18.59 -25.46 -4.82
C GLU A 267 -18.33 -26.00 -6.23
N ALA A 268 -18.92 -25.38 -7.25
CA ALA A 268 -18.70 -25.76 -8.64
C ALA A 268 -17.25 -25.49 -9.10
N PHE A 269 -16.64 -24.39 -8.65
CA PHE A 269 -15.22 -24.11 -8.90
C PHE A 269 -14.32 -25.16 -8.24
N ILE A 270 -14.58 -25.50 -6.98
CA ILE A 270 -13.82 -26.52 -6.25
C ILE A 270 -13.94 -27.87 -6.97
N LYS A 271 -15.16 -28.27 -7.33
CA LYS A 271 -15.42 -29.54 -7.99
C LYS A 271 -14.81 -29.63 -9.40
N ASN A 272 -14.99 -28.59 -10.22
CA ASN A 272 -14.71 -28.68 -11.65
C ASN A 272 -13.35 -28.08 -12.05
N ILE A 273 -12.75 -27.20 -11.23
CA ILE A 273 -11.51 -26.47 -11.58
C ILE A 273 -10.36 -26.84 -10.64
N ARG A 274 -10.56 -26.76 -9.32
CA ARG A 274 -9.47 -26.94 -8.33
C ARG A 274 -8.73 -28.26 -8.49
N GLY A 275 -9.47 -29.37 -8.61
CA GLY A 275 -8.87 -30.72 -8.70
C GLY A 275 -7.98 -30.88 -9.93
N VAL A 276 -8.48 -30.45 -11.10
CA VAL A 276 -7.74 -30.51 -12.38
C VAL A 276 -6.49 -29.64 -12.34
N LEU A 277 -6.60 -28.42 -11.79
CA LEU A 277 -5.47 -27.51 -11.64
C LEU A 277 -4.36 -28.09 -10.75
N LEU A 278 -4.72 -28.59 -9.57
CA LEU A 278 -3.74 -29.13 -8.63
C LEU A 278 -3.03 -30.36 -9.19
N GLN A 279 -3.78 -31.29 -9.80
CA GLN A 279 -3.22 -32.50 -10.40
C GLN A 279 -2.23 -32.15 -11.52
N ARG A 280 -2.57 -31.19 -12.39
CA ARG A 280 -1.67 -30.77 -13.47
C ARG A 280 -0.45 -30.02 -12.94
N ALA A 281 -0.64 -29.12 -11.98
CA ALA A 281 0.46 -28.36 -11.38
C ALA A 281 1.44 -29.28 -10.64
N GLU A 282 0.96 -30.33 -9.97
CA GLU A 282 1.81 -31.33 -9.30
C GLU A 282 2.71 -32.07 -10.29
N ARG A 283 2.19 -32.50 -11.44
CA ARG A 283 2.99 -33.13 -12.52
C ARG A 283 4.07 -32.21 -13.09
N LEU A 284 3.86 -30.90 -13.04
CA LEU A 284 4.80 -29.89 -13.54
C LEU A 284 5.72 -29.33 -12.43
N GLY A 285 5.65 -29.85 -11.20
CA GLY A 285 6.42 -29.33 -10.07
C GLY A 285 5.97 -27.95 -9.56
N GLN A 286 4.79 -27.46 -9.99
CA GLN A 286 4.26 -26.12 -9.68
C GLN A 286 3.13 -26.13 -8.64
N LYS A 287 3.00 -27.20 -7.85
CA LYS A 287 1.91 -27.37 -6.86
C LYS A 287 1.76 -26.17 -5.90
N LYS A 288 2.88 -25.72 -5.31
CA LYS A 288 2.88 -24.57 -4.37
C LYS A 288 2.34 -23.28 -5.00
N LEU A 289 2.65 -23.03 -6.28
CA LEU A 289 2.16 -21.86 -7.00
C LEU A 289 0.65 -21.97 -7.23
N ALA A 290 0.16 -23.14 -7.64
CA ALA A 290 -1.27 -23.38 -7.83
C ALA A 290 -2.05 -23.24 -6.51
N GLU A 291 -1.53 -23.76 -5.40
CA GLU A 291 -2.13 -23.61 -4.07
C GLU A 291 -2.21 -22.13 -3.66
N LYS A 292 -1.15 -21.36 -3.89
CA LYS A 292 -1.14 -19.90 -3.64
C LYS A 292 -2.21 -19.17 -4.46
N MET A 293 -2.36 -19.50 -5.73
CA MET A 293 -3.38 -18.89 -6.60
C MET A 293 -4.79 -19.29 -6.17
N LEU A 294 -5.01 -20.56 -5.82
CA LEU A 294 -6.29 -21.05 -5.31
C LEU A 294 -6.68 -20.39 -4.00
N ALA A 295 -5.73 -20.19 -3.07
CA ALA A 295 -5.98 -19.45 -1.83
C ALA A 295 -6.41 -17.99 -2.10
N LYS A 296 -5.82 -17.34 -3.11
CA LYS A 296 -6.22 -16.00 -3.55
C LYS A 296 -7.63 -15.99 -4.15
N TRP A 297 -7.99 -17.00 -4.94
CA TRP A 297 -9.27 -17.04 -5.66
C TRP A 297 -10.43 -17.57 -4.83
N LEU A 298 -10.18 -18.43 -3.84
CA LEU A 298 -11.18 -19.04 -2.97
C LEU A 298 -11.02 -18.60 -1.50
N PRO A 299 -10.99 -17.28 -1.20
CA PRO A 299 -10.88 -16.79 0.17
C PRO A 299 -12.08 -17.25 1.00
N GLU A 300 -11.89 -17.75 2.23
CA GLU A 300 -12.98 -18.36 3.02
C GLU A 300 -14.09 -17.38 3.41
N HIS A 301 -13.74 -16.11 3.67
CA HIS A 301 -14.66 -15.12 4.26
C HIS A 301 -15.12 -14.03 3.29
N ILE A 302 -14.77 -14.13 2.00
CA ILE A 302 -15.12 -13.11 1.01
C ILE A 302 -16.07 -13.70 -0.02
N GLY A 303 -17.24 -13.07 -0.16
CA GLY A 303 -18.24 -13.37 -1.18
C GLY A 303 -18.36 -12.25 -2.22
N VAL A 304 -19.24 -12.47 -3.21
CA VAL A 304 -19.56 -11.49 -4.25
C VAL A 304 -21.02 -11.09 -4.14
N ALA A 305 -21.28 -9.79 -4.23
CA ALA A 305 -22.62 -9.24 -4.33
C ALA A 305 -22.82 -8.59 -5.71
N LYS A 306 -23.95 -8.89 -6.36
CA LYS A 306 -24.34 -8.22 -7.59
C LYS A 306 -24.94 -6.86 -7.24
N VAL A 307 -24.45 -5.79 -7.88
CA VAL A 307 -25.08 -4.47 -7.80
C VAL A 307 -26.45 -4.55 -8.48
N SER A 308 -27.52 -4.36 -7.70
CA SER A 308 -28.90 -4.38 -8.19
C SER A 308 -29.30 -3.06 -8.82
N GLU A 309 -28.87 -1.95 -8.23
CA GLU A 309 -29.30 -0.60 -8.59
C GLU A 309 -28.19 0.41 -8.25
N LYS A 310 -28.13 1.51 -9.00
CA LYS A 310 -27.29 2.68 -8.70
C LYS A 310 -28.19 3.91 -8.66
N ILE A 311 -28.41 4.46 -7.48
CA ILE A 311 -29.26 5.63 -7.27
C ILE A 311 -28.36 6.85 -7.08
N PRO A 312 -28.39 7.85 -7.98
CA PRO A 312 -27.65 9.09 -7.78
C PRO A 312 -28.24 9.89 -6.61
N ILE A 313 -27.39 10.37 -5.72
CA ILE A 313 -27.77 11.23 -4.59
C ILE A 313 -27.36 12.67 -4.94
N CYS A 314 -28.34 13.54 -5.18
CA CYS A 314 -28.12 14.94 -5.58
C CYS A 314 -28.04 15.92 -4.38
N THR A 315 -27.76 15.41 -3.18
CA THR A 315 -27.73 16.20 -1.94
C THR A 315 -26.36 16.11 -1.31
N GLU A 316 -25.82 17.23 -0.82
CA GLU A 316 -24.58 17.23 -0.05
C GLU A 316 -24.73 16.38 1.22
N ARG A 317 -23.80 15.46 1.44
CA ARG A 317 -23.75 14.60 2.62
C ARG A 317 -22.33 14.55 3.15
N LYS A 318 -22.20 14.44 4.47
CA LYS A 318 -20.91 14.16 5.11
C LYS A 318 -20.53 12.71 4.86
N TYR A 319 -19.32 12.50 4.34
CA TYR A 319 -18.72 11.17 4.16
C TYR A 319 -17.56 11.01 5.12
N PHE A 320 -17.28 9.75 5.48
CA PHE A 320 -16.15 9.37 6.31
C PHE A 320 -15.34 8.32 5.56
N ASP A 321 -14.01 8.45 5.63
CA ASP A 321 -13.07 7.47 5.08
C ASP A 321 -12.07 7.06 6.18
N LEU A 322 -11.59 5.82 6.12
CA LEU A 322 -10.62 5.29 7.08
C LEU A 322 -9.33 4.94 6.37
N THR A 323 -8.23 5.56 6.78
CA THR A 323 -6.95 5.27 6.15
C THR A 323 -6.22 4.09 6.81
N VAL A 324 -6.52 2.88 6.34
CA VAL A 324 -5.84 1.65 6.78
C VAL A 324 -4.46 1.48 6.12
N PRO A 325 -3.36 1.39 6.90
CA PRO A 325 -2.02 1.09 6.37
C PRO A 325 -1.96 -0.26 5.64
N ASN A 326 -1.05 -0.38 4.66
CA ASN A 326 -0.76 -1.58 3.87
C ASN A 326 -1.86 -2.06 2.92
N THR A 327 -3.08 -2.33 3.41
CA THR A 327 -4.15 -2.91 2.60
C THR A 327 -4.97 -1.87 1.85
N PHE A 328 -5.02 -0.63 2.37
CA PHE A 328 -5.79 0.49 1.81
C PHE A 328 -7.27 0.15 1.54
N ASN A 329 -7.82 -0.76 2.31
CA ASN A 329 -9.22 -1.13 2.28
C ASN A 329 -9.68 -1.50 3.69
N PHE A 330 -10.97 -1.35 3.93
CA PHE A 330 -11.63 -1.73 5.17
C PHE A 330 -13.02 -2.28 4.89
N VAL A 331 -13.63 -2.91 5.89
CA VAL A 331 -15.00 -3.38 5.79
C VAL A 331 -15.93 -2.30 6.30
N ALA A 332 -16.87 -1.86 5.45
CA ALA A 332 -17.93 -0.93 5.79
C ALA A 332 -19.28 -1.49 5.33
N ASN A 333 -20.26 -1.54 6.23
CA ASN A 333 -21.61 -2.04 5.94
C ASN A 333 -21.65 -3.41 5.24
N GLY A 334 -20.72 -4.31 5.60
CA GLY A 334 -20.62 -5.65 5.00
C GLY A 334 -19.92 -5.71 3.64
N PHE A 335 -19.34 -4.61 3.16
CA PHE A 335 -18.57 -4.55 1.92
C PHE A 335 -17.12 -4.19 2.18
N ILE A 336 -16.21 -4.75 1.38
CA ILE A 336 -14.82 -4.29 1.32
C ILE A 336 -14.81 -3.02 0.48
N VAL A 337 -14.51 -1.89 1.10
CA VAL A 337 -14.38 -0.59 0.45
C VAL A 337 -12.90 -0.22 0.34
N HIS A 338 -12.51 0.36 -0.79
CA HIS A 338 -11.14 0.78 -1.05
C HIS A 338 -10.98 2.26 -0.70
N ASN A 339 -9.88 2.63 -0.04
CA ASN A 339 -9.54 4.03 0.24
C ASN A 339 -9.34 4.78 -1.08
N SER A 340 -9.91 5.98 -1.20
CA SER A 340 -9.89 6.74 -2.45
C SER A 340 -8.58 7.54 -2.66
N ALA A 341 -7.73 7.75 -1.64
CA ALA A 341 -6.56 8.65 -1.73
C ALA A 341 -5.17 7.96 -1.73
N ARG A 342 -4.85 7.15 -0.70
CA ARG A 342 -3.47 6.60 -0.53
C ARG A 342 -3.03 5.56 -1.56
N ARG A 343 -3.97 4.91 -2.28
CA ARG A 343 -3.61 3.97 -3.35
C ARG A 343 -2.83 4.66 -4.45
N PHE A 344 -3.21 5.89 -4.77
CA PHE A 344 -2.56 6.67 -5.80
C PHE A 344 -1.18 7.13 -5.34
N GLU A 345 -1.05 7.64 -4.11
CA GLU A 345 0.25 8.02 -3.55
C GLU A 345 1.26 6.87 -3.53
N ARG A 346 0.87 5.68 -3.03
CA ARG A 346 1.77 4.52 -2.99
C ARG A 346 2.08 3.96 -4.38
N LEU A 347 1.10 3.93 -5.29
CA LEU A 347 1.37 3.52 -6.67
C LEU A 347 2.33 4.49 -7.36
N ILE A 348 2.24 5.78 -7.04
CA ILE A 348 3.17 6.81 -7.53
C ILE A 348 4.56 6.57 -6.94
N GLU A 349 4.70 6.42 -5.62
CA GLU A 349 5.99 6.14 -4.96
C GLU A 349 6.64 4.85 -5.49
N GLU A 350 5.90 3.73 -5.56
CA GLU A 350 6.42 2.46 -6.09
C GLU A 350 6.79 2.57 -7.58
N SER A 351 6.09 3.40 -8.35
CA SER A 351 6.42 3.62 -9.76
C SER A 351 7.67 4.48 -9.93
N ILE A 352 7.87 5.48 -9.06
CA ILE A 352 9.06 6.32 -9.01
C ILE A 352 10.27 5.48 -8.62
N GLU A 353 10.17 4.65 -7.59
CA GLU A 353 11.25 3.77 -7.14
C GLU A 353 11.66 2.77 -8.23
N LYS A 354 10.69 2.14 -8.92
CA LYS A 354 10.97 1.25 -10.05
C LYS A 354 11.62 1.98 -11.22
N TYR A 355 11.18 3.20 -11.51
CA TYR A 355 11.78 4.03 -12.56
C TYR A 355 13.24 4.35 -12.22
N TYR A 356 13.51 4.84 -11.01
CA TYR A 356 14.86 5.14 -10.54
C TYR A 356 15.77 3.92 -10.53
N LYS A 357 15.27 2.77 -10.07
CA LYS A 357 16.02 1.51 -10.12
C LYS A 357 16.37 1.11 -11.56
N ARG A 358 15.41 1.22 -12.50
CA ARG A 358 15.65 0.91 -13.92
C ARG A 358 16.72 1.82 -14.54
N ILE A 359 16.70 3.10 -14.23
CA ILE A 359 17.71 4.06 -14.71
C ILE A 359 19.07 3.77 -14.07
N GLY A 360 19.12 3.48 -12.75
CA GLY A 360 20.35 3.13 -12.06
C GLY A 360 21.00 1.85 -12.61
N GLU A 361 20.22 0.80 -12.86
CA GLU A 361 20.69 -0.43 -13.51
C GLU A 361 21.23 -0.17 -14.93
N ALA A 362 20.61 0.75 -15.68
CA ALA A 362 21.12 1.16 -17.00
C ALA A 362 22.43 1.93 -16.88
N MET A 363 22.56 2.83 -15.91
CA MET A 363 23.82 3.54 -15.64
C MET A 363 24.94 2.56 -15.30
N ASP A 364 24.67 1.57 -14.44
CA ASP A 364 25.64 0.53 -14.08
C ASP A 364 26.08 -0.29 -15.28
N THR A 365 25.17 -0.54 -16.23
CA THR A 365 25.46 -1.32 -17.43
C THR A 365 26.34 -0.55 -18.41
N TYR A 366 26.07 0.74 -18.62
CA TYR A 366 26.70 1.52 -19.71
C TYR A 366 27.86 2.42 -19.25
N PHE A 367 27.89 2.84 -17.98
CA PHE A 367 28.79 3.90 -17.52
C PHE A 367 29.79 3.46 -16.44
N LEU A 368 29.80 2.19 -16.06
CA LEU A 368 30.72 1.68 -15.04
C LEU A 368 32.18 1.64 -15.51
N THR A 369 32.42 1.44 -16.81
CA THR A 369 33.77 1.33 -17.37
C THR A 369 33.95 2.24 -18.57
N GLY A 370 35.11 2.91 -18.67
CA GLY A 370 35.49 3.68 -19.86
C GLY A 370 35.02 5.14 -19.89
N ILE A 371 34.48 5.67 -18.79
CA ILE A 371 34.00 7.07 -18.72
C ILE A 371 34.54 7.75 -17.45
N LYS A 372 34.96 9.02 -17.56
CA LYS A 372 35.51 9.82 -16.45
C LYS A 372 34.43 10.30 -15.45
N GLY A 373 33.19 10.44 -15.90
CA GLY A 373 32.06 10.82 -15.07
C GLY A 373 30.78 11.06 -15.89
N VAL A 374 29.67 11.26 -15.18
CA VAL A 374 28.32 11.39 -15.76
C VAL A 374 27.70 12.73 -15.36
N VAL A 375 26.98 13.37 -16.28
CA VAL A 375 26.13 14.53 -15.97
C VAL A 375 24.67 14.08 -16.00
N VAL A 376 23.90 14.47 -14.98
CA VAL A 376 22.48 14.10 -14.86
C VAL A 376 21.61 15.30 -15.20
N GLY A 377 20.89 15.23 -16.33
CA GLY A 377 19.94 16.25 -16.77
C GLY A 377 18.49 15.85 -16.51
N GLY A 378 17.64 16.78 -16.10
CA GLY A 378 16.19 16.55 -16.04
C GLY A 378 15.37 17.76 -15.59
N PRO A 379 14.05 17.74 -15.77
CA PRO A 379 13.18 18.82 -15.34
C PRO A 379 12.75 18.69 -13.88
N GLY A 380 12.63 19.85 -13.22
CA GLY A 380 12.05 19.94 -11.88
C GLY A 380 12.79 19.10 -10.83
N PRO A 381 12.12 18.70 -9.73
CA PRO A 381 12.75 18.05 -8.58
C PRO A 381 13.14 16.57 -8.80
N ALA A 382 12.79 16.00 -9.96
CA ALA A 382 12.91 14.56 -10.20
C ALA A 382 14.38 14.08 -10.23
N LYS A 383 15.30 14.92 -10.70
CA LYS A 383 16.73 14.62 -10.73
C LYS A 383 17.33 14.70 -9.33
N GLU A 384 16.88 15.63 -8.49
CA GLU A 384 17.33 15.77 -7.10
C GLU A 384 16.94 14.53 -6.30
N PHE A 385 15.71 14.06 -6.44
CA PHE A 385 15.25 12.84 -5.77
C PHE A 385 16.00 11.60 -6.26
N PHE A 386 16.29 11.50 -7.57
CA PHE A 386 17.14 10.44 -8.11
C PHE A 386 18.55 10.47 -7.48
N MET A 387 19.14 11.67 -7.37
CA MET A 387 20.46 11.88 -6.78
C MET A 387 20.50 11.66 -5.27
N GLN A 388 19.38 11.84 -4.57
CA GLN A 388 19.23 11.47 -3.16
C GLN A 388 19.11 9.95 -2.97
N ALA A 389 18.31 9.30 -3.82
CA ALA A 389 18.10 7.85 -3.77
C ALA A 389 19.37 7.04 -4.13
N LYS A 390 20.26 7.61 -4.97
CA LYS A 390 21.49 6.98 -5.47
C LYS A 390 21.32 5.49 -5.85
N PRO A 391 20.37 5.15 -6.74
CA PRO A 391 20.03 3.77 -7.09
C PRO A 391 21.05 3.10 -8.04
N PHE A 392 22.29 3.61 -8.11
CA PHE A 392 23.34 3.22 -9.03
C PHE A 392 24.65 2.96 -8.27
N ASN A 393 25.61 2.32 -8.93
CA ASN A 393 26.89 1.93 -8.35
C ASN A 393 27.69 3.16 -7.89
N TYR A 394 28.20 3.09 -6.65
CA TYR A 394 28.97 4.17 -6.03
C TYR A 394 30.26 4.55 -6.77
N GLN A 395 30.76 3.69 -7.66
CA GLN A 395 31.94 3.96 -8.49
C GLN A 395 31.65 4.97 -9.61
N ILE A 396 30.38 5.18 -9.97
CA ILE A 396 30.00 6.16 -10.99
C ILE A 396 30.10 7.57 -10.40
N LYS A 397 31.04 8.36 -10.91
CA LYS A 397 31.25 9.75 -10.50
C LYS A 397 30.29 10.68 -11.24
N VAL A 398 29.42 11.36 -10.52
CA VAL A 398 28.55 12.41 -11.09
C VAL A 398 29.29 13.74 -11.07
N LEU A 399 29.47 14.35 -12.25
CA LEU A 399 30.18 15.62 -12.44
C LEU A 399 29.28 16.83 -12.19
N GLY A 400 27.98 16.70 -12.46
CA GLY A 400 27.02 17.78 -12.28
C GLY A 400 25.57 17.32 -12.48
N VAL A 401 24.65 18.19 -12.03
CA VAL A 401 23.21 18.02 -12.19
C VAL A 401 22.66 19.26 -12.88
N VAL A 402 21.90 19.07 -13.95
CA VAL A 402 21.45 20.15 -14.83
C VAL A 402 19.93 20.17 -14.93
N ASP A 403 19.33 21.34 -14.73
CA ASP A 403 17.92 21.58 -15.03
C ASP A 403 17.67 21.66 -16.54
N THR A 404 16.69 20.91 -17.03
CA THR A 404 16.20 20.99 -18.41
C THR A 404 14.73 21.41 -18.46
N GLY A 405 14.32 22.06 -19.55
CA GLY A 405 12.92 22.41 -19.78
C GLY A 405 12.08 21.26 -20.36
N TYR A 406 12.74 20.24 -20.90
CA TYR A 406 12.11 19.15 -21.65
C TYR A 406 12.64 17.77 -21.25
N THR A 407 11.84 16.73 -21.49
CA THR A 407 12.13 15.32 -21.17
C THR A 407 12.49 14.45 -22.39
N ASP A 408 12.46 15.02 -23.59
CA ASP A 408 12.69 14.33 -24.86
C ASP A 408 14.10 14.62 -25.40
N GLU A 409 14.34 14.36 -26.69
CA GLU A 409 15.63 14.60 -27.35
C GLU A 409 16.11 16.05 -27.21
N TYR A 410 15.20 17.03 -27.07
CA TYR A 410 15.58 18.42 -26.82
C TYR A 410 16.17 18.60 -25.43
N GLY A 411 15.63 17.90 -24.42
CA GLY A 411 16.21 17.87 -23.08
C GLY A 411 17.62 17.28 -23.04
N VAL A 412 17.90 16.28 -23.87
CA VAL A 412 19.25 15.71 -24.02
C VAL A 412 20.20 16.75 -24.64
N ARG A 413 19.79 17.45 -25.69
CA ARG A 413 20.60 18.53 -26.29
C ARG A 413 20.85 19.67 -25.32
N GLU A 414 19.84 20.08 -24.57
CA GLU A 414 19.96 21.12 -23.54
C GLU A 414 20.93 20.70 -22.44
N THR A 415 20.85 19.42 -22.01
CA THR A 415 21.79 18.85 -21.04
C THR A 415 23.21 18.92 -21.59
N LEU A 416 23.43 18.55 -22.86
CA LEU A 416 24.75 18.61 -23.49
C LEU A 416 25.31 20.04 -23.51
N THR A 417 24.52 21.02 -23.95
CA THR A 417 24.97 22.42 -23.99
C THR A 417 25.39 22.92 -22.62
N LYS A 418 24.56 22.71 -21.59
CA LYS A 418 24.86 23.13 -20.21
C LYS A 418 25.99 22.29 -19.58
N SER A 419 26.15 21.04 -20.00
CA SER A 419 27.28 20.20 -19.56
C SER A 419 28.60 20.72 -20.08
N SER A 420 28.65 21.24 -21.32
CA SER A 420 29.85 21.86 -21.87
C SER A 420 30.29 23.05 -21.03
N GLU A 421 29.37 23.92 -20.62
CA GLU A 421 29.65 25.05 -19.73
C GLU A 421 30.19 24.58 -18.36
N LEU A 422 29.59 23.52 -17.78
CA LEU A 422 30.04 22.95 -16.51
C LEU A 422 31.45 22.34 -16.59
N ILE A 423 31.73 21.59 -17.66
CA ILE A 423 33.04 20.95 -17.87
C ILE A 423 34.11 22.02 -18.08
N GLN A 424 33.83 23.02 -18.92
CA GLN A 424 34.73 24.14 -19.15
C GLN A 424 35.03 24.88 -17.84
N GLY A 425 34.00 25.16 -17.03
CA GLY A 425 34.17 25.74 -15.69
C GLY A 425 35.05 24.90 -14.77
N GLN A 426 34.97 23.57 -14.85
CA GLN A 426 35.81 22.67 -14.05
C GLN A 426 37.27 22.67 -14.51
N GLU A 427 37.53 22.66 -15.82
CA GLU A 427 38.88 22.76 -16.39
C GLU A 427 39.54 24.09 -16.01
N LEU A 428 38.80 25.20 -16.07
CA LEU A 428 39.26 26.51 -15.60
C LEU A 428 39.63 26.52 -14.11
N LEU A 429 38.86 25.83 -13.27
CA LEU A 429 39.15 25.69 -11.84
C LEU A 429 40.39 24.80 -11.58
N GLU A 430 40.61 23.76 -12.37
CA GLU A 430 41.81 22.93 -12.29
C GLU A 430 43.05 23.70 -12.74
N GLU A 431 42.95 24.47 -13.83
CA GLU A 431 44.01 25.36 -14.33
C GLU A 431 44.38 26.43 -13.28
N LYS A 432 43.39 27.09 -12.68
CA LYS A 432 43.62 28.04 -11.59
C LYS A 432 44.38 27.41 -10.42
N LYS A 433 43.98 26.21 -9.98
CA LYS A 433 44.63 25.51 -8.86
C LYS A 433 46.08 25.15 -9.15
N ILE A 434 46.40 24.72 -10.37
CA ILE A 434 47.78 24.34 -10.72
C ILE A 434 48.67 25.58 -10.79
N ILE A 435 48.18 26.71 -11.33
CA ILE A 435 48.92 27.98 -11.36
C ILE A 435 49.11 28.54 -9.94
N ASP A 436 48.07 28.57 -9.11
CA ASP A 436 48.18 28.99 -7.71
C ASP A 436 49.22 28.16 -6.93
N SER A 437 49.26 26.85 -7.18
CA SER A 437 50.24 25.95 -6.57
C SER A 437 51.65 26.25 -7.08
N PHE A 438 51.79 26.52 -8.38
CA PHE A 438 53.06 26.89 -8.99
C PHE A 438 53.60 28.20 -8.41
N LEU A 439 52.76 29.24 -8.33
CA LEU A 439 53.13 30.54 -7.75
C LEU A 439 53.58 30.41 -6.29
N LYS A 440 52.87 29.59 -5.49
CA LYS A 440 53.26 29.31 -4.11
C LYS A 440 54.63 28.66 -4.03
N GLU A 441 54.89 27.65 -4.85
CA GLU A 441 56.18 26.95 -4.85
C GLU A 441 57.30 27.88 -5.33
N VAL A 442 57.09 28.72 -6.35
CA VAL A 442 58.08 29.71 -6.79
C VAL A 442 58.39 30.72 -5.68
N ALA A 443 57.36 31.26 -5.01
CA ALA A 443 57.53 32.26 -3.95
C ALA A 443 58.31 31.75 -2.74
N HIS A 444 58.18 30.46 -2.40
CA HIS A 444 58.85 29.84 -1.25
C HIS A 444 60.19 29.15 -1.61
N GLY A 445 60.66 29.27 -2.86
CA GLY A 445 61.86 28.57 -3.34
C GLY A 445 61.70 27.04 -3.30
N GLY A 446 60.50 26.57 -3.57
CA GLY A 446 60.07 25.18 -3.46
C GLY A 446 60.35 24.35 -4.72
N LEU A 447 59.39 23.49 -5.08
CA LEU A 447 59.51 22.50 -6.15
C LEU A 447 59.15 23.05 -7.54
N ALA A 448 59.15 24.36 -7.76
CA ALA A 448 58.82 24.96 -9.05
C ALA A 448 60.02 25.68 -9.67
N ILE A 449 60.20 25.48 -10.97
CA ILE A 449 61.19 26.17 -11.80
C ILE A 449 60.51 26.78 -13.01
N TYR A 450 61.11 27.81 -13.60
CA TYR A 450 60.55 28.53 -14.74
C TYR A 450 61.62 29.02 -15.69
N GLY A 451 61.22 29.33 -16.92
CA GLY A 451 62.12 29.73 -17.99
C GLY A 451 62.67 28.56 -18.78
N GLU A 452 62.84 28.77 -20.10
CA GLU A 452 63.16 27.71 -21.05
C GLU A 452 64.47 26.98 -20.73
N LYS A 453 65.53 27.72 -20.40
CA LYS A 453 66.85 27.15 -20.12
C LYS A 453 66.82 26.24 -18.89
N ASP A 454 66.31 26.74 -17.77
CA ASP A 454 66.26 25.99 -16.50
C ASP A 454 65.33 24.78 -16.60
N VAL A 455 64.18 24.94 -17.27
CA VAL A 455 63.24 23.83 -17.52
C VAL A 455 63.86 22.79 -18.44
N ARG A 456 64.56 23.18 -19.52
CA ARG A 456 65.21 22.22 -20.42
C ARG A 456 66.34 21.46 -19.73
N GLU A 457 67.20 22.13 -18.97
CA GLU A 457 68.26 21.46 -18.19
C GLU A 457 67.67 20.47 -17.17
N ALA A 458 66.58 20.84 -16.50
CA ALA A 458 65.89 19.94 -15.56
C ALA A 458 65.20 18.77 -16.27
N MET A 459 64.69 18.98 -17.48
CA MET A 459 64.10 17.95 -18.33
C MET A 459 65.16 16.95 -18.80
N GLU A 460 66.34 17.43 -19.19
CA GLU A 460 67.49 16.58 -19.55
C GLU A 460 67.89 15.66 -18.40
N ARG A 461 67.88 16.18 -17.16
CA ARG A 461 68.18 15.43 -15.93
C ARG A 461 67.02 14.56 -15.42
N LYS A 462 65.86 14.52 -16.10
CA LYS A 462 64.63 13.83 -15.66
C LYS A 462 64.17 14.23 -14.25
N ALA A 463 64.38 15.49 -13.87
CA ALA A 463 64.03 16.00 -12.55
C ALA A 463 62.58 16.55 -12.48
N ILE A 464 61.93 16.73 -13.63
CA ILE A 464 60.58 17.29 -13.76
C ILE A 464 59.52 16.21 -13.55
N LYS A 465 58.56 16.50 -12.69
CA LYS A 465 57.32 15.74 -12.48
C LYS A 465 56.24 16.14 -13.50
N THR A 466 56.02 17.45 -13.65
CA THR A 466 54.98 17.99 -14.53
C THR A 466 55.51 19.25 -15.22
N LEU A 467 55.49 19.26 -16.55
CA LEU A 467 55.78 20.43 -17.38
C LEU A 467 54.52 21.27 -17.56
N MET A 468 54.64 22.59 -17.47
CA MET A 468 53.58 23.56 -17.74
C MET A 468 54.02 24.48 -18.89
N VAL A 469 53.25 24.51 -19.98
CA VAL A 469 53.54 25.36 -21.15
C VAL A 469 52.29 26.13 -21.55
N SER A 470 52.40 27.43 -21.79
CA SER A 470 51.27 28.25 -22.22
C SER A 470 51.00 28.13 -23.72
N GLU A 471 49.72 28.07 -24.12
CA GLU A 471 49.30 28.10 -25.53
C GLU A 471 49.74 29.38 -26.25
N GLY A 472 49.88 30.49 -25.52
CA GLY A 472 50.37 31.76 -26.05
C GLY A 472 51.88 31.82 -26.30
N LEU A 473 52.60 30.70 -26.19
CA LEU A 473 54.04 30.62 -26.42
C LEU A 473 54.37 30.60 -27.93
N HIS A 474 54.42 31.77 -28.55
CA HIS A 474 54.68 31.93 -29.98
C HIS A 474 56.16 32.00 -30.39
N TYR A 475 57.07 31.39 -29.61
CA TYR A 475 58.49 31.37 -29.96
C TYR A 475 58.80 30.29 -31.00
N VAL A 476 59.71 30.61 -31.92
CA VAL A 476 60.32 29.65 -32.84
C VAL A 476 61.66 29.21 -32.28
N ARG A 477 61.87 27.89 -32.23
CA ARG A 477 63.16 27.27 -31.94
C ARG A 477 63.81 26.86 -33.26
N ALA A 478 65.03 27.33 -33.49
CA ALA A 478 65.77 27.05 -34.71
C ALA A 478 67.12 26.40 -34.42
N LYS A 479 67.47 25.41 -35.24
CA LYS A 479 68.78 24.77 -35.26
C LYS A 479 69.68 25.52 -36.24
N LEU A 480 70.76 26.09 -35.73
CA LEU A 480 71.81 26.73 -36.51
C LEU A 480 72.99 25.77 -36.66
N MET A 481 73.59 25.72 -37.85
CA MET A 481 74.80 24.92 -38.12
C MET A 481 75.83 25.75 -38.88
N ASN A 482 77.09 25.71 -38.46
CA ASN A 482 78.18 26.34 -39.19
C ASN A 482 78.84 25.39 -40.19
N SER A 483 79.73 25.93 -41.04
CA SER A 483 80.49 25.14 -42.02
C SER A 483 81.47 24.12 -41.41
N ALA A 484 81.73 24.20 -40.09
CA ALA A 484 82.56 23.24 -39.35
C ALA A 484 81.73 22.09 -38.73
N GLY A 485 80.40 22.10 -38.87
CA GLY A 485 79.50 21.09 -38.32
C GLY A 485 79.11 21.32 -36.86
N GLU A 486 79.42 22.47 -36.27
CA GLU A 486 78.95 22.83 -34.92
C GLU A 486 77.48 23.25 -34.97
N GLU A 487 76.70 22.74 -34.02
CA GLU A 487 75.26 22.94 -33.92
C GLU A 487 74.91 23.83 -32.72
N LYS A 488 74.01 24.80 -32.93
CA LYS A 488 73.53 25.71 -31.88
C LYS A 488 72.02 25.89 -32.00
N TRP A 489 71.32 25.86 -30.87
CA TRP A 489 69.89 26.13 -30.82
C TRP A 489 69.64 27.58 -30.38
N VAL A 490 68.74 28.26 -31.08
CA VAL A 490 68.31 29.63 -30.72
C VAL A 490 66.78 29.70 -30.70
N ASN A 491 66.26 30.49 -29.76
CA ASN A 491 64.83 30.81 -29.67
C ASN A 491 64.61 32.26 -30.10
N ALA A 492 63.56 32.52 -30.88
CA ALA A 492 63.19 33.85 -31.36
C ALA A 492 61.67 34.02 -31.34
N ARG A 493 61.16 35.25 -31.17
CA ARG A 493 59.71 35.55 -31.11
C ARG A 493 59.07 35.60 -32.48
N ASP A 494 59.82 35.99 -33.49
CA ASP A 494 59.36 36.14 -34.87
C ASP A 494 60.52 35.86 -35.85
N GLU A 495 60.22 35.94 -37.14
CA GLU A 495 61.22 35.71 -38.19
C GLU A 495 62.28 36.81 -38.27
N GLU A 496 61.96 38.04 -37.85
CA GLU A 496 62.91 39.16 -37.86
C GLU A 496 63.95 38.97 -36.75
N GLU A 497 63.54 38.70 -35.51
CA GLU A 497 64.43 38.39 -34.39
C GLU A 497 65.26 37.12 -34.67
N LEU A 498 64.68 36.14 -35.38
CA LEU A 498 65.40 34.93 -35.77
C LEU A 498 66.50 35.25 -36.79
N ALA A 499 66.22 36.11 -37.76
CA ALA A 499 67.20 36.56 -38.75
C ALA A 499 68.33 37.36 -38.08
N GLU A 500 67.99 38.29 -37.18
CA GLU A 500 68.98 39.06 -36.41
C GLU A 500 69.89 38.16 -35.57
N LYS A 501 69.32 37.17 -34.86
CA LYS A 501 70.10 36.21 -34.06
C LYS A 501 70.97 35.30 -34.92
N ALA A 502 70.49 34.90 -36.10
CA ALA A 502 71.28 34.12 -37.03
C ALA A 502 72.43 34.92 -37.66
N GLU A 503 72.21 36.21 -37.96
CA GLU A 503 73.23 37.10 -38.54
C GLU A 503 74.30 37.53 -37.52
N ALA A 504 73.91 37.70 -36.26
CA ALA A 504 74.85 37.95 -35.15
C ALA A 504 75.85 36.79 -34.96
N GLU A 505 75.44 35.56 -35.26
CA GLU A 505 76.24 34.34 -35.19
C GLU A 505 76.93 34.07 -36.55
N LYS A 506 77.82 34.98 -36.95
CA LYS A 506 78.53 34.95 -38.24
C LYS A 506 79.03 33.55 -38.61
N GLY A 507 78.53 33.02 -39.74
CA GLY A 507 78.96 31.72 -40.29
C GLY A 507 78.01 30.55 -40.03
N PHE A 508 76.92 30.77 -39.30
CA PHE A 508 75.87 29.78 -39.06
C PHE A 508 74.70 29.92 -40.06
N LYS A 509 74.10 28.79 -40.47
CA LYS A 509 72.89 28.72 -41.30
C LYS A 509 71.76 28.04 -40.55
N ILE A 510 70.52 28.51 -40.76
CA ILE A 510 69.32 27.87 -40.22
C ILE A 510 69.07 26.56 -40.97
N MET A 511 69.04 25.44 -40.24
CA MET A 511 68.82 24.11 -40.78
C MET A 511 67.39 23.61 -40.53
N GLU A 512 66.85 23.92 -39.35
CA GLU A 512 65.54 23.45 -38.92
C GLU A 512 64.85 24.54 -38.10
N LYS A 513 63.52 24.66 -38.25
CA LYS A 513 62.67 25.54 -37.45
C LYS A 513 61.49 24.72 -36.94
N LYS A 514 61.15 24.91 -35.67
CA LYS A 514 59.94 24.33 -35.06
C LYS A 514 59.38 25.30 -34.02
N ALA A 515 58.07 25.23 -33.76
CA ALA A 515 57.51 25.97 -32.64
C ALA A 515 58.14 25.48 -31.33
N LEU A 516 58.51 26.40 -30.44
CA LEU A 516 59.14 26.08 -29.17
C LEU A 516 58.21 25.26 -28.27
N LEU A 517 56.90 25.52 -28.34
CA LEU A 517 55.88 24.72 -27.66
C LEU A 517 55.96 23.26 -28.12
N ASP A 518 55.85 23.00 -29.42
CA ASP A 518 55.89 21.65 -29.98
C ASP A 518 57.23 20.94 -29.68
N ASP A 519 58.35 21.66 -29.67
CA ASP A 519 59.65 21.10 -29.28
C ASP A 519 59.69 20.67 -27.80
N LEU A 520 59.15 21.48 -26.89
CA LEU A 520 59.09 21.16 -25.47
C LEU A 520 58.12 20.01 -25.16
N VAL A 521 56.99 19.95 -25.87
CA VAL A 521 56.02 18.85 -25.75
C VAL A 521 56.65 17.54 -26.21
N ASP A 522 57.23 17.50 -27.41
CA ASP A 522 57.85 16.28 -27.93
C ASP A 522 58.99 15.79 -27.03
N LEU A 523 59.83 16.71 -26.53
CA LEU A 523 60.91 16.36 -25.62
C LEU A 523 60.40 15.80 -24.27
N ALA A 524 59.26 16.30 -23.79
CA ALA A 524 58.63 15.80 -22.57
C ALA A 524 57.98 14.42 -22.78
N GLU A 525 57.32 14.21 -23.93
CA GLU A 525 56.73 12.92 -24.31
C GLU A 525 57.81 11.83 -24.44
N ASP A 526 58.92 12.12 -25.13
CA ASP A 526 60.08 11.22 -25.26
C ASP A 526 60.67 10.79 -23.90
N LYS A 527 60.51 11.64 -22.89
CA LYS A 527 61.01 11.42 -21.53
C LYS A 527 59.95 10.90 -20.56
N GLY A 528 58.70 10.74 -21.00
CA GLY A 528 57.58 10.28 -20.17
C GLY A 528 57.14 11.26 -19.09
N ILE A 529 57.31 12.57 -19.33
CA ILE A 529 56.95 13.64 -18.40
C ILE A 529 55.50 14.07 -18.66
N GLU A 530 54.72 14.28 -17.61
CA GLU A 530 53.35 14.80 -17.74
C GLU A 530 53.38 16.26 -18.22
N VAL A 531 52.70 16.55 -19.32
CA VAL A 531 52.57 17.90 -19.88
C VAL A 531 51.19 18.49 -19.55
N LYS A 532 51.18 19.75 -19.09
CA LYS A 532 49.98 20.57 -18.91
C LYS A 532 50.08 21.81 -19.79
N ILE A 533 49.16 21.90 -20.74
CA ILE A 533 48.98 23.10 -21.55
C ILE A 533 48.10 24.07 -20.75
N ILE A 534 48.52 25.34 -20.69
CA ILE A 534 47.85 26.40 -19.92
C ILE A 534 47.27 27.42 -20.89
N SER A 535 45.97 27.65 -20.83
CA SER A 535 45.31 28.65 -21.66
C SER A 535 45.80 30.07 -21.31
N ASN A 536 45.84 30.97 -22.29
CA ASN A 536 46.10 32.39 -22.06
C ASN A 536 44.81 33.23 -21.95
N GLU A 537 43.63 32.59 -22.00
CA GLU A 537 42.33 33.25 -21.91
C GLU A 537 41.90 33.55 -20.46
N THR A 538 42.55 32.93 -19.47
CA THR A 538 42.30 33.14 -18.04
C THR A 538 43.20 34.23 -17.46
N GLU A 539 42.78 34.89 -16.38
CA GLU A 539 43.63 35.89 -15.69
C GLU A 539 44.92 35.24 -15.16
N GLU A 540 44.81 34.05 -14.57
CA GLU A 540 45.95 33.29 -14.04
C GLU A 540 46.87 32.78 -15.16
N GLY A 541 46.32 32.29 -16.27
CA GLY A 541 47.07 31.84 -17.43
C GLY A 541 47.79 32.98 -18.15
N ALA A 542 47.15 34.14 -18.27
CA ALA A 542 47.79 35.37 -18.77
C ALA A 542 48.93 35.81 -17.84
N GLN A 543 48.75 35.73 -16.51
CA GLN A 543 49.81 36.01 -15.55
C GLN A 543 51.00 35.05 -15.71
N PHE A 544 50.74 33.75 -15.92
CA PHE A 544 51.76 32.75 -16.16
C PHE A 544 52.58 33.07 -17.43
N LEU A 545 51.91 33.45 -18.52
CA LEU A 545 52.58 33.87 -19.76
C LEU A 545 53.42 35.14 -19.58
N GLN A 546 52.85 36.17 -18.94
CA GLN A 546 53.51 37.48 -18.80
C GLN A 546 54.67 37.48 -17.81
N SER A 547 54.50 36.81 -16.66
CA SER A 547 55.46 36.87 -15.56
C SER A 547 56.54 35.79 -15.64
N PHE A 548 56.24 34.65 -16.26
CA PHE A 548 57.13 33.48 -16.33
C PHE A 548 57.43 33.04 -17.77
N TYR A 549 57.13 33.90 -18.75
CA TYR A 549 57.32 33.64 -20.18
C TYR A 549 56.61 32.39 -20.69
N GLY A 550 55.56 31.93 -20.00
CA GLY A 550 54.73 30.80 -20.41
C GLY A 550 55.41 29.43 -20.29
N ILE A 551 56.54 29.32 -19.58
CA ILE A 551 57.27 28.05 -19.41
C ILE A 551 57.60 27.84 -17.94
N GLY A 552 57.09 26.75 -17.36
CA GLY A 552 57.27 26.38 -15.97
C GLY A 552 57.26 24.86 -15.77
N ALA A 553 57.75 24.39 -14.65
CA ALA A 553 57.71 22.97 -14.31
C ALA A 553 57.73 22.73 -12.80
N PHE A 554 57.06 21.65 -12.38
CA PHE A 554 57.20 21.08 -11.05
C PHE A 554 58.28 20.00 -11.03
N LEU A 555 59.14 20.02 -10.03
CA LEU A 555 60.20 19.04 -9.80
C LEU A 555 59.73 17.88 -8.91
N HIS A 556 60.35 16.72 -9.04
CA HIS A 556 60.16 15.60 -8.11
C HIS A 556 60.75 15.86 -6.72
N TYR A 557 61.87 16.59 -6.65
CA TYR A 557 62.63 16.87 -5.44
C TYR A 557 63.14 18.31 -5.47
N ARG A 558 63.40 18.90 -4.28
CA ARG A 558 63.92 20.27 -4.18
C ARG A 558 65.31 20.35 -4.80
N LYS A 559 65.58 21.49 -5.43
CA LYS A 559 66.84 21.81 -6.11
C LYS A 559 68.02 21.83 -5.13
#